data_AF-A0A840K9Y8-F1
#
_entry.id   AF-A0A840K9Y8-F1
#
_cell.length_a   1.000
_cell.length_b   1.000
_cell.length_c   1.000
_cell.angle_alpha   90.00
_cell.angle_beta   90.00
_cell.angle_gamma   90.00
#
_symmetry.space_group_name_H-M   'P 1'
#
loop_
_entity.id
_entity.type
_entity.pdbx_description
1 polymer ?
#
loop_
_entity_poly.entity_id
_entity_poly.type
_entity_poly.pdbx_seq_one_letter_code
_entity_poly.pdbx_strand_id
1 'polypeptide(L)'
;MKKILFSLIVGLSATSVHAQINIPSVPQEIITGENAFLDASPYSAGNGWGPSESKGLVFPETDLAQFQFKTDGISPISFSNAFNGMIVYNTGTGTTADPALNTQTANLEPGFYYFYNPTGSSTLSVADGVWMPLGASSTVDIKTTETVTNISVAGAQVYARKGNFQTNGTSTSPISYNPDGPITIPNTATDGLYRVTIFNPNGSGVYSTTVYSYDTATGALITGSPNISVVLPSGDYPYTVEYFK
;
A
#
# COMPACT_ATOMS: atom_id res chain seq x y z
N MET A 1 -35.97 -51.03 -24.66
CA MET A 1 -36.35 -49.60 -24.77
C MET A 1 -36.42 -48.88 -23.42
N LYS A 2 -37.07 -49.40 -22.37
CA LYS A 2 -37.12 -48.77 -21.02
C LYS A 2 -35.76 -48.47 -20.36
N LYS A 3 -34.72 -49.28 -20.59
CA LYS A 3 -33.39 -49.09 -20.00
C LYS A 3 -32.54 -47.99 -20.68
N ILE A 4 -32.86 -47.63 -21.94
CA ILE A 4 -32.15 -46.59 -22.69
C ILE A 4 -32.64 -45.19 -22.27
N LEU A 5 -33.91 -45.07 -21.85
CA LEU A 5 -34.48 -43.79 -21.41
C LEU A 5 -33.91 -43.32 -20.06
N PHE A 6 -33.53 -44.26 -19.17
CA PHE A 6 -32.99 -43.93 -17.85
C PHE A 6 -31.55 -43.40 -17.91
N SER A 7 -30.75 -43.88 -18.87
CA SER A 7 -29.37 -43.42 -19.08
C SER A 7 -29.29 -42.02 -19.69
N LEU A 8 -30.32 -41.59 -20.44
CA LEU A 8 -30.37 -40.26 -21.06
C LEU A 8 -30.66 -39.16 -20.02
N ILE A 9 -31.43 -39.47 -18.96
CA ILE A 9 -31.81 -38.52 -17.91
C ILE A 9 -30.63 -38.22 -16.96
N VAL A 10 -29.74 -39.18 -16.71
CA VAL A 10 -28.54 -38.99 -15.86
C VAL A 10 -27.42 -38.23 -16.60
N GLY A 11 -27.40 -38.27 -17.93
CA GLY A 11 -26.43 -37.52 -18.75
C GLY A 11 -26.71 -36.02 -18.83
N LEU A 12 -27.94 -35.58 -18.51
CA LEU A 12 -28.37 -34.18 -18.56
C LEU A 12 -28.11 -33.42 -17.23
N SER A 13 -27.74 -34.12 -16.15
CA SER A 13 -27.46 -33.52 -14.84
C SER A 13 -25.99 -33.17 -14.61
N ALA A 14 -25.14 -33.20 -15.65
CA ALA A 14 -23.70 -32.94 -15.56
C ALA A 14 -23.30 -31.49 -15.87
N THR A 15 -24.22 -30.52 -15.81
CA THR A 15 -23.84 -29.11 -15.92
C THR A 15 -23.47 -28.57 -14.55
N SER A 16 -22.18 -28.26 -14.39
CA SER A 16 -21.61 -27.49 -13.30
C SER A 16 -22.41 -26.22 -13.06
N VAL A 17 -23.19 -26.17 -11.99
CA VAL A 17 -23.83 -24.92 -11.54
C VAL A 17 -22.75 -24.13 -10.79
N HIS A 18 -22.01 -23.30 -11.52
CA HIS A 18 -21.13 -22.31 -10.90
C HIS A 18 -22.00 -21.16 -10.37
N ALA A 19 -22.42 -21.25 -9.11
CA ALA A 19 -22.96 -20.07 -8.43
C ALA A 19 -21.82 -19.08 -8.16
N GLN A 20 -21.72 -18.04 -8.98
CA GLN A 20 -21.00 -16.80 -8.68
C GLN A 20 -22.04 -15.70 -8.77
N ILE A 21 -22.52 -15.18 -7.64
CA ILE A 21 -23.78 -14.41 -7.62
C ILE A 21 -23.66 -13.13 -8.48
N ASN A 22 -24.46 -13.08 -9.54
CA ASN A 22 -24.73 -11.95 -10.44
C ASN A 22 -26.27 -11.85 -10.60
N ILE A 23 -26.88 -10.68 -10.40
CA ILE A 23 -28.34 -10.61 -10.15
C ILE A 23 -28.94 -9.22 -10.43
N PRO A 24 -29.84 -9.11 -11.42
CA PRO A 24 -30.79 -8.00 -11.57
C PRO A 24 -32.14 -8.25 -10.86
N SER A 25 -32.21 -9.29 -10.01
CA SER A 25 -33.38 -9.75 -9.19
C SER A 25 -33.05 -11.11 -8.55
N VAL A 26 -33.77 -11.64 -7.54
CA VAL A 26 -33.93 -11.10 -6.19
C VAL A 26 -33.12 -12.01 -5.24
N PRO A 27 -32.09 -11.49 -4.58
CA PRO A 27 -31.79 -11.83 -3.20
C PRO A 27 -32.26 -10.68 -2.32
N GLN A 28 -33.12 -11.02 -1.38
CA GLN A 28 -33.54 -10.17 -0.30
C GLN A 28 -34.09 -11.09 0.77
N GLU A 29 -33.93 -10.72 2.04
CA GLU A 29 -34.90 -11.17 3.05
C GLU A 29 -35.15 -10.10 4.15
N ILE A 30 -34.44 -8.95 4.25
CA ILE A 30 -34.77 -7.64 3.67
C ILE A 30 -33.74 -6.65 4.25
N ILE A 31 -33.19 -5.77 3.40
CA ILE A 31 -32.68 -4.46 3.81
C ILE A 31 -33.41 -3.43 2.94
N THR A 32 -34.43 -2.77 3.50
CA THR A 32 -35.22 -1.76 2.79
C THR A 32 -34.94 -0.40 3.42
N GLY A 33 -34.40 0.53 2.62
CA GLY A 33 -34.09 1.90 3.06
C GLY A 33 -32.72 2.10 3.71
N GLU A 34 -31.88 1.06 3.79
CA GLU A 34 -30.52 1.17 4.33
C GLU A 34 -29.44 1.09 3.23
N ASN A 35 -28.19 1.35 3.60
CA ASN A 35 -27.07 1.58 2.66
C ASN A 35 -26.29 0.31 2.24
N ALA A 36 -26.59 -0.87 2.79
CA ALA A 36 -25.77 -2.06 2.60
C ALA A 36 -26.25 -2.95 1.43
N PHE A 37 -25.33 -3.26 0.50
CA PHE A 37 -25.56 -4.20 -0.60
C PHE A 37 -25.45 -5.67 -0.15
N LEU A 38 -24.49 -5.98 0.73
CA LEU A 38 -24.32 -7.27 1.37
C LEU A 38 -24.08 -7.05 2.87
N ASP A 39 -24.95 -7.59 3.72
CA ASP A 39 -24.81 -7.50 5.17
C ASP A 39 -24.54 -8.88 5.78
N ALA A 40 -23.31 -9.07 6.26
CA ALA A 40 -22.88 -10.26 6.99
C ALA A 40 -22.71 -9.99 8.50
N SER A 41 -23.05 -8.80 8.99
CA SER A 41 -23.03 -8.45 10.42
C SER A 41 -23.87 -9.35 11.34
N PRO A 42 -24.95 -10.05 10.90
CA PRO A 42 -25.64 -11.00 11.76
C PRO A 42 -24.76 -12.15 12.25
N TYR A 43 -23.66 -12.49 11.55
CA TYR A 43 -22.69 -13.50 11.97
C TYR A 43 -21.72 -12.96 13.02
N SER A 44 -22.25 -12.60 14.19
CA SER A 44 -21.50 -12.03 15.31
C SER A 44 -21.84 -12.69 16.64
N ALA A 45 -20.94 -12.57 17.63
CA ALA A 45 -21.12 -13.13 18.96
C ALA A 45 -22.40 -12.64 19.66
N GLY A 46 -22.84 -11.41 19.37
CA GLY A 46 -24.09 -10.85 19.90
C GLY A 46 -25.35 -11.59 19.45
N ASN A 47 -25.27 -12.35 18.35
CA ASN A 47 -26.37 -13.17 17.81
C ASN A 47 -26.14 -14.68 18.01
N GLY A 48 -25.24 -15.07 18.92
CA GLY A 48 -25.00 -16.48 19.27
C GLY A 48 -24.03 -17.24 18.38
N TRP A 49 -23.32 -16.57 17.47
CA TRP A 49 -22.29 -17.19 16.61
C TRP A 49 -20.93 -17.25 17.33
N GLY A 50 -20.27 -18.41 17.27
CA GLY A 50 -18.95 -18.63 17.84
C GLY A 50 -17.78 -18.08 16.99
N PRO A 51 -16.55 -18.08 17.53
CA PRO A 51 -15.38 -17.50 16.85
C PRO A 51 -15.08 -18.05 15.45
N SER A 52 -15.39 -19.32 15.20
CA SER A 52 -15.14 -19.99 13.91
C SER A 52 -16.37 -20.03 13.00
N GLU A 53 -17.44 -19.31 13.34
CA GLU A 53 -18.70 -19.33 12.60
C GLU A 53 -18.99 -18.00 11.87
N SER A 54 -18.33 -16.91 12.31
CA SER A 54 -18.28 -15.61 11.63
C SER A 54 -17.91 -15.76 10.14
N LYS A 55 -18.48 -14.91 9.28
CA LYS A 55 -18.30 -14.98 7.81
C LYS A 55 -17.50 -13.78 7.29
N GLY A 56 -16.66 -14.02 6.29
CA GLY A 56 -15.92 -13.00 5.57
C GLY A 56 -16.15 -13.08 4.06
N LEU A 57 -15.60 -12.12 3.32
CA LEU A 57 -15.60 -12.14 1.86
C LEU A 57 -14.27 -12.72 1.37
N VAL A 58 -14.35 -13.72 0.50
CA VAL A 58 -13.18 -14.27 -0.20
C VAL A 58 -13.11 -13.62 -1.57
N PHE A 59 -11.97 -13.00 -1.88
CA PHE A 59 -11.73 -12.31 -3.14
C PHE A 59 -10.92 -13.20 -4.10
N PRO A 60 -11.06 -13.01 -5.42
CA PRO A 60 -10.22 -13.69 -6.40
C PRO A 60 -8.75 -13.28 -6.24
N GLU A 61 -7.87 -14.26 -6.35
CA GLU A 61 -6.44 -14.04 -6.52
C GLU A 61 -6.14 -13.73 -7.99
N THR A 62 -5.27 -12.76 -8.25
CA THR A 62 -4.82 -12.42 -9.59
C THR A 62 -3.38 -11.92 -9.57
N ASP A 63 -2.63 -12.16 -10.64
CA ASP A 63 -1.34 -11.51 -10.85
C ASP A 63 -1.57 -10.20 -11.61
N LEU A 64 -1.57 -9.06 -10.91
CA LEU A 64 -1.80 -7.75 -11.54
C LEU A 64 -0.71 -7.34 -12.53
N ALA A 65 0.49 -7.93 -12.46
CA ALA A 65 1.52 -7.68 -13.46
C ALA A 65 1.16 -8.31 -14.82
N GLN A 66 0.28 -9.31 -14.83
CA GLN A 66 -0.18 -10.03 -16.03
C GLN A 66 -1.67 -9.84 -16.33
N PHE A 67 -2.45 -9.34 -15.36
CA PHE A 67 -3.88 -9.13 -15.49
C PHE A 67 -4.19 -8.10 -16.58
N GLN A 68 -5.22 -8.39 -17.37
CA GLN A 68 -5.77 -7.48 -18.37
C GLN A 68 -7.29 -7.45 -18.27
N PHE A 69 -7.87 -6.26 -18.36
CA PHE A 69 -9.30 -6.08 -18.39
C PHE A 69 -9.88 -6.65 -19.69
N LYS A 70 -10.99 -7.39 -19.55
CA LYS A 70 -11.84 -7.72 -20.69
C LYS A 70 -12.85 -6.59 -20.91
N THR A 71 -12.54 -5.68 -21.83
CA THR A 71 -13.30 -4.44 -22.02
C THR A 71 -14.53 -4.56 -22.92
N ASP A 72 -14.63 -5.62 -23.73
CA ASP A 72 -15.71 -5.79 -24.71
C ASP A 72 -17.13 -5.82 -24.11
N GLY A 73 -17.24 -6.13 -22.81
CA GLY A 73 -18.52 -6.21 -22.09
C GLY A 73 -18.96 -4.91 -21.42
N ILE A 74 -18.16 -3.84 -21.47
CA ILE A 74 -18.48 -2.58 -20.80
C ILE A 74 -19.62 -1.88 -21.54
N SER A 75 -20.69 -1.55 -20.83
CA SER A 75 -21.85 -0.84 -21.35
C SER A 75 -22.63 -0.15 -20.21
N PRO A 76 -23.58 0.74 -20.51
CA PRO A 76 -24.44 1.33 -19.47
C PRO A 76 -25.24 0.30 -18.64
N ILE A 77 -25.39 -0.93 -19.15
CA ILE A 77 -26.19 -1.99 -18.52
C ILE A 77 -25.29 -3.01 -17.80
N SER A 78 -24.09 -3.27 -18.32
CA SER A 78 -23.15 -4.26 -17.79
C SER A 78 -21.80 -3.59 -17.53
N PHE A 79 -21.30 -3.71 -16.30
CA PHE A 79 -20.08 -3.01 -15.86
C PHE A 79 -20.18 -1.49 -16.11
N SER A 80 -21.31 -0.88 -15.74
CA SER A 80 -21.66 0.52 -16.03
C SER A 80 -20.74 1.56 -15.39
N ASN A 81 -19.82 1.14 -14.53
CA ASN A 81 -18.78 1.95 -13.92
C ASN A 81 -17.37 1.59 -14.43
N ALA A 82 -17.26 0.79 -15.50
CA ALA A 82 -16.00 0.29 -16.06
C ALA A 82 -15.05 -0.25 -14.98
N PHE A 83 -15.57 -1.16 -14.14
CA PHE A 83 -14.86 -1.84 -13.05
C PHE A 83 -14.38 -0.93 -11.91
N ASN A 84 -14.79 0.34 -11.84
CA ASN A 84 -14.44 1.22 -10.72
C ASN A 84 -14.86 0.59 -9.37
N GLY A 85 -13.91 0.49 -8.45
CA GLY A 85 -14.09 -0.16 -7.14
C GLY A 85 -13.96 -1.68 -7.13
N MET A 86 -13.57 -2.31 -8.25
CA MET A 86 -13.26 -3.75 -8.28
C MET A 86 -12.12 -4.07 -7.31
N ILE A 87 -12.30 -5.07 -6.44
CA ILE A 87 -11.28 -5.50 -5.46
C ILE A 87 -10.76 -6.90 -5.83
N VAL A 88 -9.45 -7.08 -5.75
CA VAL A 88 -8.75 -8.36 -5.95
C VAL A 88 -7.64 -8.53 -4.92
N TYR A 89 -7.21 -9.77 -4.71
CA TYR A 89 -5.94 -10.06 -4.03
C TYR A 89 -4.85 -10.25 -5.09
N ASN A 90 -3.90 -9.32 -5.15
CA ASN A 90 -2.74 -9.41 -6.03
C ASN A 90 -1.73 -10.42 -5.49
N THR A 91 -1.23 -11.31 -6.34
CA THR A 91 -0.14 -12.25 -6.03
C THR A 91 1.17 -11.87 -6.74
N GLY A 92 1.12 -10.98 -7.72
CA GLY A 92 2.25 -10.56 -8.54
C GLY A 92 3.11 -9.46 -7.91
N THR A 93 4.29 -9.25 -8.49
CA THR A 93 5.18 -8.11 -8.16
C THR A 93 5.56 -7.36 -9.43
N GLY A 94 6.03 -6.11 -9.31
CA GLY A 94 6.54 -5.35 -10.45
C GLY A 94 5.59 -4.26 -10.95
N THR A 95 5.22 -4.26 -12.22
CA THR A 95 4.38 -3.21 -12.84
C THR A 95 3.26 -3.85 -13.65
N THR A 96 2.06 -3.25 -13.65
CA THR A 96 0.96 -3.71 -14.51
C THR A 96 1.36 -3.63 -15.99
N ALA A 97 0.78 -4.49 -16.82
CA ALA A 97 1.08 -4.56 -18.25
C ALA A 97 -0.18 -4.55 -19.14
N ASP A 98 -1.28 -3.96 -18.65
CA ASP A 98 -2.53 -3.92 -19.40
C ASP A 98 -2.50 -2.77 -20.42
N PRO A 99 -2.48 -3.05 -21.73
CA PRO A 99 -2.44 -2.02 -22.77
C PRO A 99 -3.73 -1.17 -22.81
N ALA A 100 -4.81 -1.61 -22.17
CA ALA A 100 -6.04 -0.83 -22.06
C ALA A 100 -5.90 0.34 -21.07
N LEU A 101 -4.85 0.40 -20.26
CA LEU A 101 -4.60 1.46 -19.28
C LEU A 101 -3.58 2.48 -19.79
N ASN A 102 -3.90 3.77 -19.65
CA ASN A 102 -2.97 4.87 -19.93
C ASN A 102 -1.88 4.99 -18.85
N THR A 103 -2.18 4.58 -17.62
CA THR A 103 -1.26 4.62 -16.47
C THR A 103 -1.08 3.23 -15.90
N GLN A 104 0.16 2.73 -15.90
CA GLN A 104 0.51 1.46 -15.27
C GLN A 104 0.83 1.66 -13.79
N THR A 105 0.34 0.77 -12.93
CA THR A 105 0.69 0.76 -11.50
C THR A 105 2.07 0.11 -11.34
N ALA A 106 3.04 0.90 -10.88
CA ALA A 106 4.39 0.43 -10.56
C ALA A 106 4.50 -0.05 -9.11
N ASN A 107 5.57 -0.81 -8.82
CA ASN A 107 5.90 -1.35 -7.50
C ASN A 107 4.77 -2.17 -6.87
N LEU A 108 4.12 -3.00 -7.67
CA LEU A 108 3.18 -4.00 -7.18
C LEU A 108 3.89 -4.92 -6.19
N GLU A 109 3.18 -5.18 -5.09
CA GLU A 109 3.49 -6.17 -4.07
C GLU A 109 2.24 -7.02 -3.80
N PRO A 110 2.36 -8.27 -3.31
CA PRO A 110 1.21 -9.09 -2.95
C PRO A 110 0.33 -8.42 -1.88
N GLY A 111 -0.99 -8.48 -2.06
CA GLY A 111 -1.95 -7.84 -1.16
C GLY A 111 -3.26 -7.45 -1.83
N PHE A 112 -4.19 -6.84 -1.08
CA PHE A 112 -5.45 -6.37 -1.68
C PHE A 112 -5.24 -5.10 -2.50
N TYR A 113 -5.89 -5.02 -3.65
CA TYR A 113 -5.96 -3.83 -4.48
C TYR A 113 -7.40 -3.55 -4.87
N TYR A 114 -7.72 -2.27 -5.06
CA TYR A 114 -8.94 -1.85 -5.73
C TYR A 114 -8.63 -1.06 -7.01
N PHE A 115 -9.47 -1.19 -8.01
CA PHE A 115 -9.34 -0.43 -9.25
C PHE A 115 -10.00 0.95 -9.07
N TYR A 116 -9.21 2.01 -9.07
CA TYR A 116 -9.68 3.39 -8.99
C TYR A 116 -9.88 3.93 -10.40
N ASN A 117 -11.13 4.13 -10.81
CA ASN A 117 -11.49 4.64 -12.13
C ASN A 117 -12.66 5.64 -12.00
N PRO A 118 -12.40 6.87 -11.49
CA PRO A 118 -13.44 7.81 -11.11
C PRO A 118 -14.29 8.31 -12.30
N THR A 119 -13.77 8.22 -13.52
CA THR A 119 -14.48 8.61 -14.75
C THR A 119 -15.15 7.43 -15.45
N GLY A 120 -14.94 6.19 -14.98
CA GLY A 120 -15.38 4.97 -15.67
C GLY A 120 -16.88 4.90 -15.94
N SER A 121 -17.72 5.53 -15.10
CA SER A 121 -19.18 5.59 -15.30
C SER A 121 -19.63 6.58 -16.37
N SER A 122 -18.83 7.61 -16.67
CA SER A 122 -19.14 8.59 -17.72
C SER A 122 -18.44 8.26 -19.04
N THR A 123 -17.26 7.63 -18.99
CA THR A 123 -16.47 7.28 -20.18
C THR A 123 -16.69 5.86 -20.68
N LEU A 124 -17.24 4.97 -19.84
CA LEU A 124 -17.40 3.54 -20.13
C LEU A 124 -16.07 2.90 -20.59
N SER A 125 -14.97 3.29 -19.95
CA SER A 125 -13.62 2.83 -20.28
C SER A 125 -12.78 2.65 -19.02
N VAL A 126 -11.81 1.74 -19.09
CA VAL A 126 -10.80 1.53 -18.03
C VAL A 126 -9.56 2.41 -18.21
N ALA A 127 -9.44 3.13 -19.34
CA ALA A 127 -8.18 3.75 -19.76
C ALA A 127 -7.56 4.74 -18.76
N ASP A 128 -8.40 5.48 -18.02
CA ASP A 128 -7.95 6.45 -17.03
C ASP A 128 -7.89 5.87 -15.61
N GLY A 129 -8.15 4.58 -15.45
CA GLY A 129 -8.11 3.90 -14.16
C GLY A 129 -6.72 3.43 -13.76
N VAL A 130 -6.53 3.21 -12.47
CA VAL A 130 -5.27 2.76 -11.87
C VAL A 130 -5.55 1.79 -10.72
N TRP A 131 -4.72 0.76 -10.56
CA TRP A 131 -4.79 -0.12 -9.40
C TRP A 131 -4.17 0.56 -8.18
N MET A 132 -4.91 0.59 -7.09
CA MET A 132 -4.49 1.17 -5.81
C MET A 132 -4.46 0.10 -4.73
N PRO A 133 -3.39 0.02 -3.92
CA PRO A 133 -3.35 -0.93 -2.80
C PRO A 133 -4.43 -0.59 -1.78
N LEU A 134 -5.20 -1.59 -1.38
CA LEU A 134 -6.21 -1.50 -0.34
C LEU A 134 -5.55 -1.90 0.98
N GLY A 135 -5.22 -0.89 1.80
CA GLY A 135 -4.54 -1.12 3.08
C GLY A 135 -3.03 -1.35 2.95
N ALA A 136 -2.35 -0.55 2.11
CA ALA A 136 -0.89 -0.53 2.09
C ALA A 136 -0.34 -0.41 3.53
N SER A 137 0.73 -1.15 3.82
CA SER A 137 1.39 -1.07 5.11
C SER A 137 1.72 0.39 5.42
N SER A 138 1.21 0.91 6.55
CA SER A 138 1.55 2.26 7.01
C SER A 138 3.02 2.39 7.40
N THR A 139 3.74 1.28 7.44
CA THR A 139 5.17 1.19 7.67
C THR A 139 5.96 1.55 6.40
N VAL A 140 6.77 2.59 6.54
CA VAL A 140 7.79 2.97 5.56
C VAL A 140 9.12 2.35 6.01
N ASP A 141 9.71 1.49 5.18
CA ASP A 141 11.06 0.96 5.40
C ASP A 141 12.10 1.93 4.83
N ILE A 142 12.76 2.69 5.71
CA ILE A 142 13.76 3.70 5.30
C ILE A 142 15.10 3.03 5.02
N LYS A 143 15.53 3.10 3.76
CA LYS A 143 16.75 2.48 3.24
C LYS A 143 17.92 3.47 3.18
N THR A 144 19.11 2.98 2.86
CA THR A 144 20.29 3.84 2.61
C THR A 144 20.16 4.64 1.32
N THR A 145 19.39 4.11 0.36
CA THR A 145 18.87 4.83 -0.81
C THR A 145 17.64 5.65 -0.43
N GLU A 146 17.36 6.70 -1.21
CA GLU A 146 16.18 7.53 -1.03
C GLU A 146 14.89 6.69 -1.00
N THR A 147 14.07 6.94 0.02
CA THR A 147 12.79 6.29 0.27
C THR A 147 11.70 7.36 0.29
N VAL A 148 10.60 7.14 -0.44
CA VAL A 148 9.41 8.00 -0.36
C VAL A 148 8.65 7.67 0.93
N THR A 149 8.36 8.67 1.76
CA THR A 149 7.62 8.46 3.01
C THR A 149 6.11 8.55 2.82
N ASN A 150 5.35 8.18 3.84
CA ASN A 150 3.91 8.43 3.92
C ASN A 150 3.56 9.82 4.48
N ILE A 151 4.53 10.73 4.56
CA ILE A 151 4.37 12.10 5.06
C ILE A 151 4.37 13.07 3.87
N SER A 152 3.37 13.95 3.85
CA SER A 152 3.38 15.15 3.02
C SER A 152 3.05 16.38 3.86
N VAL A 153 3.63 17.53 3.52
CA VAL A 153 3.39 18.80 4.20
C VAL A 153 2.95 19.81 3.15
N ALA A 154 1.70 20.28 3.25
CA ALA A 154 1.10 21.20 2.28
C ALA A 154 1.22 20.72 0.81
N GLY A 155 1.13 19.41 0.59
CA GLY A 155 1.26 18.78 -0.73
C GLY A 155 2.70 18.51 -1.19
N ALA A 156 3.72 18.95 -0.44
CA ALA A 156 5.11 18.60 -0.69
C ALA A 156 5.45 17.23 -0.08
N GLN A 157 6.08 16.36 -0.87
CA GLN A 157 6.46 15.01 -0.47
C GLN A 157 7.70 15.04 0.43
N VAL A 158 7.68 14.29 1.54
CA VAL A 158 8.87 14.05 2.37
C VAL A 158 9.56 12.77 1.92
N TYR A 159 10.87 12.85 1.70
CA TYR A 159 11.77 11.74 1.38
C TYR A 159 12.63 11.40 2.60
N ALA A 160 13.16 10.19 2.67
CA ALA A 160 14.00 9.75 3.78
C ALA A 160 15.18 8.89 3.31
N ARG A 161 16.29 9.01 4.03
CA ARG A 161 17.45 8.10 3.93
C ARG A 161 17.91 7.68 5.32
N LYS A 162 18.42 6.45 5.42
CA LYS A 162 19.10 5.90 6.59
C LYS A 162 20.61 5.97 6.40
N GLY A 163 21.31 6.24 7.48
CA GLY A 163 22.77 6.18 7.54
C GLY A 163 23.24 5.65 8.89
N ASN A 164 24.55 5.65 9.08
CA ASN A 164 25.18 5.34 10.35
C ASN A 164 26.39 6.26 10.56
N PHE A 165 26.59 6.74 11.79
CA PHE A 165 27.74 7.56 12.17
C PHE A 165 28.39 7.05 13.44
N GLN A 166 29.68 7.33 13.60
CA GLN A 166 30.45 6.95 14.79
C GLN A 166 30.75 8.15 15.67
N THR A 167 30.77 7.91 16.98
CA THR A 167 31.20 8.86 18.01
C THR A 167 32.26 8.22 18.89
N ASN A 168 33.08 9.05 19.53
CA ASN A 168 34.17 8.60 20.41
C ASN A 168 33.94 8.94 21.90
N GLY A 169 32.79 9.50 22.27
CA GLY A 169 32.54 9.91 23.65
C GLY A 169 33.18 11.23 24.08
N THR A 170 33.85 11.96 23.18
CA THR A 170 34.55 13.22 23.53
C THR A 170 34.20 14.40 22.61
N SER A 171 33.48 14.15 21.51
CA SER A 171 33.12 15.15 20.50
C SER A 171 31.60 15.19 20.29
N THR A 172 31.07 16.38 20.01
CA THR A 172 29.68 16.58 19.57
C THR A 172 29.50 16.39 18.06
N SER A 173 30.61 16.34 17.31
CA SER A 173 30.62 15.96 15.89
C SER A 173 30.91 14.46 15.77
N PRO A 174 30.22 13.73 14.88
CA PRO A 174 30.63 12.39 14.51
C PRO A 174 32.05 12.36 13.96
N ILE A 175 32.77 11.28 14.26
CA ILE A 175 34.14 11.06 13.79
C ILE A 175 34.19 10.38 12.42
N SER A 176 33.11 9.68 12.03
CA SER A 176 32.99 9.04 10.74
C SER A 176 31.51 8.77 10.39
N TYR A 177 31.25 8.54 9.10
CA TYR A 177 29.97 8.06 8.59
C TYR A 177 30.26 6.85 7.70
N ASN A 178 29.84 5.65 8.12
CA ASN A 178 30.21 4.37 7.49
C ASN A 178 28.97 3.47 7.46
N PRO A 179 28.64 2.83 6.31
CA PRO A 179 29.44 2.70 5.08
C PRO A 179 29.23 3.76 4.01
N ASP A 180 28.08 4.44 4.00
CA ASP A 180 27.65 5.21 2.82
C ASP A 180 28.04 6.69 2.85
N GLY A 181 28.79 7.11 3.87
CA GLY A 181 29.09 8.52 4.12
C GLY A 181 27.91 9.29 4.76
N PRO A 182 28.06 10.61 4.97
CA PRO A 182 26.99 11.45 5.49
C PRO A 182 25.87 11.61 4.46
N ILE A 183 24.63 11.75 4.93
CA ILE A 183 23.48 11.95 4.04
C ILE A 183 23.48 13.41 3.58
N THR A 184 23.66 13.67 2.30
CA THR A 184 23.45 15.02 1.75
C THR A 184 22.00 15.18 1.30
N ILE A 185 21.50 16.41 1.41
CA ILE A 185 20.22 16.81 0.83
C ILE A 185 20.57 17.64 -0.40
N PRO A 186 19.91 17.42 -1.55
CA PRO A 186 20.11 18.29 -2.71
C PRO A 186 19.86 19.77 -2.34
N ASN A 187 20.42 20.70 -3.10
CA ASN A 187 20.31 22.14 -2.80
C ASN A 187 19.57 22.87 -3.94
N THR A 188 18.29 22.59 -4.05
CA THR A 188 17.31 23.35 -4.83
C THR A 188 16.45 24.23 -3.92
N ALA A 189 15.67 25.14 -4.51
CA ALA A 189 14.88 26.12 -3.75
C ALA A 189 13.76 25.50 -2.89
N THR A 190 13.39 24.24 -3.16
CA THR A 190 12.36 23.47 -2.43
C THR A 190 12.97 22.47 -1.44
N ASP A 191 14.28 22.31 -1.46
CA ASP A 191 14.97 21.32 -0.64
C ASP A 191 15.16 21.85 0.78
N GLY A 192 14.91 20.98 1.76
CA GLY A 192 15.02 21.38 3.16
C GLY A 192 15.01 20.19 4.09
N LEU A 193 15.75 20.31 5.19
CA LEU A 193 15.71 19.34 6.26
C LEU A 193 14.32 19.36 6.91
N TYR A 194 13.68 18.19 6.97
CA TYR A 194 12.44 18.00 7.72
C TYR A 194 12.75 17.51 9.14
N ARG A 195 13.56 16.46 9.28
CA ARG A 195 13.87 15.85 10.57
C ARG A 195 15.12 14.98 10.52
N VAL A 196 15.86 14.93 11.64
CA VAL A 196 16.91 13.93 11.86
C VAL A 196 16.51 13.07 13.05
N THR A 197 16.47 11.75 12.90
CA THR A 197 16.25 10.84 14.03
C THR A 197 17.51 10.00 14.25
N ILE A 198 18.09 10.10 15.44
CA ILE A 198 19.22 9.29 15.89
C ILE A 198 18.66 8.16 16.74
N PHE A 199 19.04 6.92 16.40
CA PHE A 199 18.65 5.74 17.15
C PHE A 199 19.75 5.37 18.15
N ASN A 200 19.39 4.61 19.18
CA ASN A 200 20.37 3.97 20.04
C ASN A 200 21.31 3.07 19.20
N PRO A 201 22.54 2.76 19.65
CA PRO A 201 23.51 2.02 18.85
C PRO A 201 23.05 0.66 18.30
N ASN A 202 22.08 0.03 18.98
CA ASN A 202 21.50 -1.25 18.57
C ASN A 202 20.19 -1.12 17.78
N GLY A 203 19.80 0.10 17.38
CA GLY A 203 18.59 0.40 16.60
C GLY A 203 17.26 0.21 17.34
N SER A 204 17.28 -0.23 18.60
CA SER A 204 16.09 -0.68 19.35
C SER A 204 15.30 0.44 20.03
N GLY A 205 15.59 1.70 19.71
CA GLY A 205 14.93 2.87 20.28
C GLY A 205 15.48 4.18 19.75
N VAL A 206 14.73 5.26 19.95
CA VAL A 206 15.14 6.62 19.54
C VAL A 206 15.98 7.25 20.64
N TYR A 207 17.16 7.74 20.27
CA TYR A 207 18.01 8.55 21.14
C TYR A 207 17.61 10.02 21.08
N SER A 208 17.43 10.57 19.87
CA SER A 208 16.99 11.96 19.64
C SER A 208 16.25 12.08 18.31
N THR A 209 15.34 13.05 18.21
CA THR A 209 14.66 13.42 16.95
C THR A 209 15.07 14.80 16.45
N THR A 210 16.13 15.36 17.03
CA THR A 210 16.71 16.64 16.66
C THR A 210 18.23 16.58 16.74
N VAL A 211 18.87 17.56 16.11
CA VAL A 211 20.31 17.81 16.16
C VAL A 211 20.54 19.28 16.50
N TYR A 212 21.71 19.63 17.00
CA TYR A 212 22.08 21.03 17.24
C TYR A 212 22.20 21.79 15.92
N SER A 213 22.85 21.17 14.94
CA SER A 213 22.95 21.69 13.58
C SER A 213 23.10 20.57 12.56
N TYR A 214 22.74 20.86 11.32
CA TYR A 214 22.88 19.99 10.17
C TYR A 214 23.25 20.83 8.95
N ASP A 215 24.34 20.49 8.27
CA ASP A 215 24.71 21.08 7.00
C ASP A 215 24.12 20.21 5.87
N THR A 216 23.18 20.77 5.11
CA THR A 216 22.49 20.04 4.05
C THR A 216 23.41 19.67 2.88
N ALA A 217 24.44 20.47 2.60
CA ALA A 217 25.34 20.28 1.48
C ALA A 217 26.40 19.20 1.77
N THR A 218 26.90 19.15 3.00
CA THR A 218 27.93 18.18 3.42
C THR A 218 27.38 16.99 4.18
N GLY A 219 26.15 17.08 4.69
CA GLY A 219 25.53 16.09 5.57
C GLY A 219 26.14 16.04 6.97
N ALA A 220 27.01 16.99 7.31
CA ALA A 220 27.64 17.05 8.63
C ALA A 220 26.60 17.45 9.70
N LEU A 221 26.46 16.62 10.74
CA LEU A 221 25.59 16.90 11.88
C LEU A 221 26.37 17.16 13.16
N ILE A 222 25.79 17.96 14.05
CA ILE A 222 26.25 18.14 15.43
C ILE A 222 25.17 17.59 16.37
N THR A 223 25.54 16.66 17.23
CA THR A 223 24.60 15.98 18.13
C THR A 223 24.11 16.92 19.23
N GLY A 224 22.83 16.79 19.59
CA GLY A 224 22.18 17.62 20.61
C GLY A 224 20.77 18.03 20.19
N SER A 225 20.34 19.18 20.67
CA SER A 225 19.08 19.83 20.31
C SER A 225 19.35 21.30 19.98
N PRO A 226 18.39 22.03 19.39
CA PRO A 226 18.54 23.45 19.18
C PRO A 226 18.96 24.14 20.49
N ASN A 227 20.06 24.90 20.44
CA ASN A 227 20.70 25.61 21.55
C ASN A 227 21.55 24.78 22.53
N ILE A 228 21.58 23.44 22.45
CA ILE A 228 22.41 22.60 23.32
C ILE A 228 23.09 21.49 22.52
N SER A 229 24.41 21.53 22.40
CA SER A 229 25.18 20.41 21.87
C SER A 229 25.41 19.34 22.95
N VAL A 230 25.33 18.07 22.58
CA VAL A 230 25.49 16.93 23.49
C VAL A 230 26.56 16.01 22.94
N VAL A 231 27.53 15.61 23.76
CA VAL A 231 28.50 14.55 23.41
C VAL A 231 27.82 13.20 23.62
N LEU A 232 27.64 12.44 22.55
CA LEU A 232 27.14 11.07 22.67
C LEU A 232 28.26 10.14 23.18
N PRO A 233 27.93 9.11 23.98
CA PRO A 233 28.87 8.03 24.30
C PRO A 233 29.53 7.44 23.04
N SER A 234 30.68 6.79 23.21
CA SER A 234 31.34 6.10 22.10
C SER A 234 30.44 4.99 21.54
N GLY A 235 30.27 4.94 20.22
CA GLY A 235 29.46 3.92 19.57
C GLY A 235 29.12 4.23 18.10
N ASP A 236 28.47 3.25 17.47
CA ASP A 236 27.87 3.35 16.14
C ASP A 236 26.39 3.70 16.28
N TYR A 237 25.95 4.81 15.70
CA TYR A 237 24.58 5.30 15.82
C TYR A 237 23.89 5.26 14.45
N PRO A 238 22.89 4.39 14.27
CA PRO A 238 22.00 4.49 13.13
C PRO A 238 21.24 5.81 13.21
N TYR A 239 21.00 6.42 12.05
CA TYR A 239 20.18 7.62 11.98
C TYR A 239 19.39 7.67 10.68
N THR A 240 18.30 8.44 10.68
CA THR A 240 17.56 8.79 9.48
C THR A 240 17.52 10.30 9.31
N VAL A 241 17.52 10.72 8.05
CA VAL A 241 17.33 12.11 7.64
C VAL A 241 16.14 12.13 6.71
N GLU A 242 15.14 12.90 7.10
CA GLU A 242 13.92 13.16 6.34
C GLU A 242 14.02 14.58 5.76
N TYR A 243 13.65 14.76 4.50
CA TYR A 243 13.86 16.01 3.76
C TYR A 243 12.83 16.22 2.64
N PHE A 244 12.70 17.47 2.23
CA PHE A 244 11.98 17.86 1.02
C PHE A 244 12.93 17.93 -0.18
N LYS A 245 12.33 17.82 -1.37
CA LYS A 245 12.95 18.03 -2.67
C LYS A 245 12.05 18.93 -3.53
#